data_AF-A0A845PUU6-F1
#
_entry.id   AF-A0A845PUU6-F1
#
_cell.length_a   1.000
_cell.length_b   1.000
_cell.length_c   1.000
_cell.angle_alpha   90.00
_cell.angle_beta   90.00
_cell.angle_gamma   90.00
#
_symmetry.space_group_name_H-M   'P 1'
#
loop_
_entity.id
_entity.type
_entity.pdbx_description
1 polymer ?
#
loop_
_entity_poly.entity_id
_entity_poly.type
_entity_poly.pdbx_seq_one_letter_code
_entity_poly.pdbx_strand_id
1 'polypeptide(L)'
;ITPLLLPVILSSTLSKGAIKMSKKKTIVKKLDSIQSFGAMNNLCTDKTGTLTEDKIVLEKYLDINGEEDLRILKHAFLNSYFQTGLKGNIDEAVINRGLQNNM
;
A
#
# COMPACT_ATOMS: atom_id res chain seq x y z
N ILE A 1 -36.19 -4.73 -35.35
CA ILE A 1 -35.24 -3.59 -35.43
C ILE A 1 -34.29 -3.73 -34.26
N THR A 2 -33.06 -4.17 -34.50
CA THR A 2 -31.99 -4.12 -33.49
C THR A 2 -31.60 -2.65 -33.32
N PRO A 3 -31.57 -2.10 -32.10
CA PRO A 3 -31.25 -0.69 -31.91
C PRO A 3 -29.78 -0.42 -32.30
N LEU A 4 -29.57 0.11 -33.51
CA LEU A 4 -28.26 0.31 -34.13
C LEU A 4 -27.33 1.23 -33.32
N LEU A 5 -27.91 2.13 -32.52
CA LEU A 5 -27.18 3.13 -31.75
C LEU A 5 -26.75 2.65 -30.36
N LEU A 6 -27.30 1.55 -29.85
CA LEU A 6 -27.02 1.06 -28.50
C LEU A 6 -25.51 0.77 -28.28
N PRO A 7 -24.79 0.11 -29.22
CA PRO A 7 -23.35 -0.10 -29.06
C PRO A 7 -22.54 1.20 -28.99
N VAL A 8 -22.97 2.25 -29.72
CA VAL A 8 -22.30 3.55 -29.74
C VAL A 8 -22.51 4.30 -28.41
N ILE A 9 -23.74 4.28 -27.90
CA ILE A 9 -24.06 4.87 -26.59
C ILE A 9 -23.26 4.17 -25.48
N LEU A 10 -23.21 2.84 -25.51
CA LEU A 10 -22.49 2.05 -24.52
C LEU A 10 -20.99 2.35 -24.55
N SER A 11 -20.35 2.25 -25.73
CA SER A 11 -18.92 2.52 -25.87
C SER A 11 -18.55 3.95 -25.49
N SER A 12 -19.36 4.95 -25.85
CA SER A 12 -19.12 6.36 -25.50
C SER A 12 -19.23 6.60 -23.98
N THR A 13 -20.24 6.02 -23.34
CA THR A 13 -20.44 6.15 -21.89
C THR A 13 -19.33 5.44 -21.10
N LEU A 14 -18.96 4.21 -21.49
CA LEU A 14 -17.85 3.48 -20.87
C LEU A 14 -16.52 4.20 -21.06
N SER A 15 -16.26 4.78 -22.24
CA SER A 15 -15.05 5.57 -22.50
C SER A 15 -14.95 6.80 -21.61
N LYS A 16 -16.04 7.55 -21.45
CA LYS A 16 -16.11 8.67 -20.51
C LYS A 16 -15.90 8.21 -19.06
N GLY A 17 -16.46 7.05 -18.70
CA GLY A 17 -16.26 6.39 -17.41
C GLY A 17 -14.78 6.08 -17.14
N ALA A 18 -14.09 5.48 -18.10
CA ALA A 18 -12.66 5.17 -18.02
C ALA A 18 -11.80 6.43 -17.80
N ILE A 19 -12.09 7.52 -18.53
CA ILE A 19 -11.39 8.81 -18.34
C ILE A 19 -11.61 9.34 -16.92
N LYS A 20 -12.83 9.25 -16.39
CA LYS A 20 -13.16 9.68 -15.02
C LYS A 20 -12.42 8.83 -13.98
N MET A 21 -12.32 7.51 -14.20
CA MET A 21 -11.57 6.58 -13.33
C MET A 21 -10.07 6.86 -13.35
N SER A 22 -9.50 7.17 -14.52
CA SER A 22 -8.08 7.52 -14.65
C SER A 22 -7.69 8.74 -13.83
N LYS A 23 -8.56 9.76 -13.76
CA LYS A 23 -8.35 10.93 -12.90
C LYS A 23 -8.32 10.59 -11.41
N LYS A 24 -8.85 9.43 -11.01
CA LYS A 24 -8.81 8.88 -9.65
C LYS A 24 -7.73 7.80 -9.47
N LYS A 25 -6.69 7.79 -10.34
CA LYS A 25 -5.59 6.80 -10.32
C LYS A 25 -6.04 5.36 -10.60
N THR A 26 -7.16 5.14 -11.29
CA THR A 26 -7.62 3.81 -11.72
C THR A 26 -7.51 3.69 -13.23
N ILE A 27 -6.66 2.78 -13.71
CA ILE A 27 -6.45 2.56 -15.15
C ILE A 27 -7.29 1.37 -15.61
N VAL A 28 -8.19 1.60 -16.58
CA VAL A 28 -9.02 0.56 -17.18
C VAL A 28 -8.46 0.20 -18.56
N LYS A 29 -8.05 -1.07 -18.73
CA LYS A 29 -7.49 -1.56 -20.01
C LYS A 29 -8.56 -2.05 -21.00
N LYS A 30 -9.72 -2.51 -20.50
CA LYS A 30 -10.83 -3.01 -21.32
C LYS A 30 -12.12 -2.32 -20.87
N LEU A 31 -12.80 -1.60 -21.75
CA LEU A 31 -13.98 -0.81 -21.38
C LEU A 31 -15.11 -1.66 -20.77
N ASP A 32 -15.31 -2.87 -21.28
CA ASP A 32 -16.36 -3.77 -20.79
C ASP A 32 -16.14 -4.21 -19.34
N SER A 33 -14.90 -4.19 -18.83
CA SER A 33 -14.63 -4.55 -17.43
C SER A 33 -15.22 -3.56 -16.43
N ILE A 34 -15.59 -2.35 -16.87
CA ILE A 34 -16.25 -1.35 -16.03
C ILE A 34 -17.61 -1.86 -15.55
N GLN A 35 -18.33 -2.62 -16.38
CA GLN A 35 -19.63 -3.17 -15.99
C GLN A 35 -19.47 -4.23 -14.91
N SER A 36 -18.54 -5.18 -15.11
CA SER A 36 -18.20 -6.19 -14.09
C SER A 36 -17.75 -5.54 -12.79
N PHE A 37 -16.92 -4.49 -12.87
CA PHE A 37 -16.45 -3.75 -11.71
C PHE A 37 -17.59 -3.06 -10.96
N GLY A 38 -18.56 -2.48 -11.68
CA GLY A 38 -19.74 -1.83 -11.08
C GLY A 38 -20.76 -2.81 -10.48
N ALA A 39 -20.82 -4.05 -10.97
CA ALA A 39 -21.72 -5.09 -10.48
C ALA A 39 -21.11 -5.95 -9.35
N MET A 40 -19.87 -5.66 -8.94
CA MET A 40 -19.14 -6.51 -8.02
C MET A 40 -19.67 -6.38 -6.58
N ASN A 41 -19.79 -7.52 -5.91
CA ASN A 41 -20.24 -7.62 -4.51
C ASN A 41 -19.10 -8.04 -3.55
N ASN A 42 -18.09 -8.77 -4.03
CA ASN A 42 -16.94 -9.20 -3.25
C ASN A 42 -15.64 -8.69 -3.85
N LEU A 43 -14.83 -7.97 -3.07
CA LEU A 43 -13.51 -7.50 -3.47
C LEU A 43 -12.44 -8.28 -2.73
N CYS A 44 -11.76 -9.18 -3.43
CA CYS A 44 -10.53 -9.81 -2.93
C CYS A 44 -9.34 -8.96 -3.39
N THR A 45 -8.51 -8.55 -2.44
CA THR A 45 -7.29 -7.79 -2.70
C THR A 45 -6.11 -8.54 -2.09
N ASP A 46 -4.95 -8.42 -2.73
CA ASP A 46 -3.71 -8.93 -2.14
C ASP A 46 -3.30 -8.07 -0.94
N LYS A 47 -2.52 -8.64 -0.02
CA LYS A 47 -2.06 -7.94 1.18
C LYS A 47 -0.86 -7.06 0.86
N THR A 48 0.23 -7.68 0.42
CA THR A 48 1.52 -7.02 0.20
C THR A 48 1.44 -6.11 -1.02
N GLY A 49 1.87 -4.86 -0.88
CA GLY A 49 1.82 -3.87 -1.98
C GLY A 49 0.43 -3.36 -2.36
N THR A 50 -0.65 -3.81 -1.70
CA THR A 50 -2.01 -3.24 -1.89
C THR A 50 -2.65 -2.79 -0.58
N LEU A 51 -2.81 -3.68 0.41
CA LEU A 51 -3.32 -3.30 1.74
C LEU A 51 -2.22 -2.73 2.63
N THR A 52 -1.00 -3.23 2.47
CA THR A 52 0.17 -2.79 3.24
C THR A 52 1.14 -2.06 2.32
N GLU A 53 1.84 -1.04 2.86
CA GLU A 53 2.85 -0.28 2.11
C GLU A 53 4.15 -1.06 1.83
N ASP A 54 4.22 -2.35 2.21
CA ASP A 54 5.43 -3.17 2.14
C ASP A 54 6.62 -2.55 2.91
N LYS A 55 6.32 -1.75 3.93
CA LYS A 55 7.28 -1.13 4.84
C LYS A 55 7.15 -1.74 6.22
N ILE A 56 8.28 -2.23 6.74
CA ILE A 56 8.37 -2.68 8.13
C ILE A 56 8.55 -1.44 9.01
N VAL A 57 7.79 -1.36 10.09
CA VAL A 57 7.86 -0.27 11.06
C VAL A 57 8.04 -0.88 12.45
N LEU A 58 9.02 -0.41 13.21
CA LEU A 58 9.18 -0.78 14.60
C LEU A 58 8.08 -0.08 15.42
N GLU A 59 7.09 -0.82 15.90
CA GLU A 59 5.97 -0.25 16.66
C GLU A 59 6.33 0.01 18.13
N LYS A 60 6.95 -0.98 18.80
CA LYS A 60 7.26 -0.95 20.24
C LYS A 60 8.67 -1.47 20.53
N TYR A 61 9.26 -1.00 21.61
CA TYR A 61 10.58 -1.40 22.11
C TYR A 61 10.51 -1.65 23.61
N LEU A 62 10.14 -2.89 23.96
CA LEU A 62 9.72 -3.26 25.32
C LEU A 62 10.86 -3.87 26.13
N ASP A 63 10.87 -3.57 27.43
CA ASP A 63 11.74 -4.21 28.41
C ASP A 63 11.24 -5.60 28.81
N ILE A 64 11.95 -6.24 29.75
CA ILE A 64 11.60 -7.58 30.24
C ILE A 64 10.27 -7.63 30.99
N ASN A 65 9.72 -6.49 31.39
CA ASN A 65 8.42 -6.36 32.04
C ASN A 65 7.30 -6.03 31.05
N GLY A 66 7.64 -5.75 29.78
CA GLY A 66 6.68 -5.36 28.74
C GLY A 66 6.44 -3.86 28.64
N GLU A 67 7.24 -3.03 29.31
CA GLU A 67 7.13 -1.57 29.31
C GLU A 67 8.05 -0.94 28.26
N GLU A 68 7.65 0.16 27.63
CA GLU A 68 8.50 0.85 26.65
C GLU A 68 9.75 1.46 27.31
N ASP A 69 10.93 1.15 26.77
CA ASP A 69 12.21 1.64 27.29
C ASP A 69 13.12 2.16 26.17
N LEU A 70 13.33 3.48 26.14
CA LEU A 70 14.19 4.16 25.18
C LEU A 70 15.62 3.62 25.12
N ARG A 71 16.13 3.02 26.20
CA ARG A 71 17.46 2.39 26.20
C ARG A 71 17.52 1.23 25.22
N ILE A 72 16.44 0.46 25.10
CA ILE A 72 16.34 -0.68 24.19
C ILE A 72 16.34 -0.21 22.74
N LEU A 73 15.54 0.82 22.45
CA LEU A 73 15.57 1.46 21.13
C LEU A 73 16.96 2.00 20.80
N LYS A 74 17.66 2.61 21.77
CA LYS A 74 19.02 3.13 21.59
C LYS A 74 20.02 2.02 21.28
N HIS A 75 19.96 0.90 22.01
CA HIS A 75 20.85 -0.24 21.74
C HIS A 75 20.57 -0.86 20.36
N ALA A 76 19.29 -1.05 20.01
CA ALA A 76 18.90 -1.54 18.70
C ALA A 76 19.34 -0.58 17.58
N PHE A 77 19.15 0.72 17.77
CA PHE A 77 19.60 1.75 16.83
C PHE A 77 21.10 1.69 16.59
N LEU A 78 21.92 1.66 17.66
CA LEU A 78 23.37 1.56 17.53
C LEU A 78 23.80 0.30 16.79
N ASN A 79 23.15 -0.84 17.05
CA ASN A 79 23.44 -2.09 16.35
C ASN A 79 23.09 -1.98 14.86
N SER A 80 21.85 -1.61 14.52
CA SER A 80 21.39 -1.53 13.13
C SER A 80 22.09 -0.41 12.34
N TYR A 81 22.42 0.72 12.97
CA TYR A 81 23.07 1.86 12.31
C TYR A 81 24.54 1.58 11.97
N PHE A 82 25.27 0.96 12.90
CA PHE A 82 26.71 0.71 12.74
C PHE A 82 27.06 -0.68 12.23
N GLN A 83 26.10 -1.60 12.06
CA GLN A 83 26.43 -2.90 11.47
C GLN A 83 26.95 -2.76 10.03
N THR A 84 27.98 -3.53 9.72
CA THR A 84 28.63 -3.57 8.40
C THR A 84 28.16 -4.73 7.53
N GLY A 85 27.22 -5.52 8.06
CA GLY A 85 26.59 -6.64 7.36
C GLY A 85 25.56 -6.21 6.32
N LEU A 86 24.74 -7.18 5.90
CA LEU A 86 23.66 -6.96 4.94
C LEU A 86 22.52 -6.22 5.64
N LYS A 87 22.27 -4.97 5.25
CA LYS A 87 21.16 -4.17 5.80
C LYS A 87 19.83 -4.79 5.41
N GLY A 88 19.01 -5.14 6.41
CA GLY A 88 17.66 -5.67 6.20
C GLY A 88 16.57 -4.62 6.43
N ASN A 89 15.34 -4.93 6.01
CA ASN A 89 14.17 -4.07 6.22
C ASN A 89 13.87 -3.84 7.72
N ILE A 90 14.32 -4.74 8.60
CA ILE A 90 14.21 -4.57 10.06
C ILE A 90 15.18 -3.50 10.55
N ASP A 91 16.43 -3.51 10.07
CA ASP A 91 17.43 -2.50 10.45
C ASP A 91 16.96 -1.10 10.04
N GLU A 92 16.41 -0.96 8.85
CA GLU A 92 15.84 0.30 8.37
C GLU A 92 14.68 0.76 9.26
N ALA A 93 13.81 -0.15 9.68
CA ALA A 93 12.70 0.15 10.59
C ALA A 93 13.19 0.65 11.97
N VAL A 94 14.23 0.02 12.51
CA VAL A 94 14.85 0.42 13.78
C VAL A 94 15.54 1.78 13.65
N ILE A 95 16.33 1.99 12.58
CA ILE A 95 17.03 3.26 12.32
C ILE A 95 16.03 4.40 12.20
N ASN A 96 14.98 4.23 11.38
CA ASN A 96 13.96 5.25 11.19
C ASN A 96 13.25 5.60 12.51
N ARG A 97 12.96 4.60 13.35
CA ARG A 97 12.35 4.83 14.67
C ARG A 97 13.31 5.54 15.62
N GLY A 98 14.59 5.20 15.61
CA GLY A 98 15.61 5.87 16.42
C GLY A 98 15.77 7.35 16.05
N LEU A 99 15.84 7.66 14.75
CA LEU A 99 15.91 9.04 14.25
C LEU A 99 14.70 9.88 14.65
N GLN A 100 13.49 9.30 14.68
CA GLN A 100 12.28 9.98 15.18
C GLN A 100 12.35 10.33 16.67
N ASN A 101 13.22 9.65 17.43
CA ASN A 101 13.42 9.87 18.87
C ASN A 101 14.70 10.66 19.17
N ASN A 102 15.25 11.38 18.19
CA ASN A 102 16.46 12.21 18.31
C ASN A 102 17.72 11.42 18.76
N MET A 103 17.88 10.19 18.25
CA MET A 103 19.08 9.38 18.43
C MET A 103 20.14 9.62 17.37
#